data_AF-B7N024-F1
#
_entry.id   AF-B7N024-F1
#
_cell.length_a   1.000
_cell.length_b   1.000
_cell.length_c   1.000
_cell.angle_alpha   90.00
_cell.angle_beta   90.00
_cell.angle_gamma   90.00
#
_symmetry.space_group_name_H-M   'P 1'
#
loop_
_entity.id
_entity.type
_entity.pdbx_description
1 polymer ?
#
loop_
_entity_poly.entity_id
_entity_poly.type
_entity_poly.pdbx_seq_one_letter_code
_entity_poly.pdbx_strand_id
1 'polypeptide(L)'
;MDEHDGKLIDRPNIKQAINVFRYHARKAGLSGVKSPHSMRYHFSQEARRFYRKNGYGESEIYARVSMDLGHGDGRGRYVKQVYFNGSDES
;
A
#
# COMPACT_ATOMS: atom_id res chain seq x y z
N MET A 1 22.89 -12.76 -15.98
CA MET A 1 22.04 -11.61 -16.33
C MET A 1 20.61 -12.12 -16.18
N ASP A 2 19.82 -11.54 -15.28
CA ASP A 2 18.46 -12.03 -15.05
C ASP A 2 17.68 -12.05 -16.37
N GLU A 3 16.81 -13.04 -16.55
CA GLU A 3 16.06 -13.34 -17.79
C GLU A 3 15.27 -12.14 -18.34
N HIS A 4 15.06 -11.11 -17.51
CA HIS A 4 14.29 -9.91 -17.81
C HIS A 4 15.04 -8.60 -17.53
N ASP A 5 16.38 -8.61 -17.47
CA ASP A 5 17.18 -7.40 -17.18
C ASP A 5 16.76 -6.72 -15.86
N GLY A 6 16.46 -7.54 -14.84
CA GLY A 6 15.98 -7.09 -13.53
C GLY A 6 14.52 -6.60 -13.50
N LYS A 7 13.77 -6.66 -14.62
CA LYS A 7 12.36 -6.26 -14.65
C LYS A 7 11.46 -7.36 -14.11
N LEU A 8 10.57 -6.99 -13.20
CA LEU A 8 9.51 -7.88 -12.70
C LEU A 8 8.49 -8.27 -13.80
N ILE A 9 8.18 -7.33 -14.68
CA ILE A 9 7.30 -7.55 -15.83
C ILE A 9 8.00 -6.94 -17.03
N ASP A 10 8.55 -7.80 -17.90
CA ASP A 10 9.23 -7.32 -19.09
C ASP A 10 8.24 -6.84 -20.16
N ARG A 11 8.14 -5.51 -20.28
CA ARG A 11 7.35 -4.86 -21.34
C ARG A 11 8.10 -3.62 -21.85
N PRO A 12 7.87 -3.24 -23.11
CA PRO A 12 8.50 -2.06 -23.74
C PRO A 12 8.31 -0.74 -22.98
N ASN A 13 7.21 -0.59 -22.24
CA ASN A 13 6.96 0.61 -21.44
C ASN A 13 6.17 0.32 -20.16
N ILE A 14 6.24 1.28 -19.22
CA ILE A 14 5.61 1.19 -17.90
C ILE A 14 4.09 1.01 -17.98
N LYS A 15 3.41 1.61 -18.97
CA LYS A 15 1.96 1.49 -19.13
C LYS A 15 1.56 0.05 -19.45
N GLN A 16 2.30 -0.61 -20.34
CA GLN A 16 2.09 -2.02 -20.66
C GLN A 16 2.41 -2.93 -19.48
N ALA A 17 3.50 -2.68 -18.74
CA ALA A 17 3.82 -3.43 -17.53
C ALA A 17 2.71 -3.32 -16.46
N ILE A 18 2.21 -2.11 -16.22
CA ILE A 18 1.09 -1.85 -15.30
C ILE A 18 -0.18 -2.59 -15.74
N ASN A 19 -0.45 -2.67 -17.04
CA ASN A 19 -1.64 -3.37 -17.54
C ASN A 19 -1.56 -4.88 -17.30
N VAL A 20 -0.37 -5.49 -17.47
CA VAL A 20 -0.14 -6.90 -17.13
C VAL A 20 -0.36 -7.12 -15.64
N PHE A 21 0.24 -6.29 -14.78
CA PHE A 21 0.01 -6.36 -13.33
C PHE A 21 -1.48 -6.28 -12.98
N ARG A 22 -2.20 -5.29 -13.52
CA ARG A 22 -3.65 -5.12 -13.29
C ARG A 22 -4.48 -6.30 -13.81
N TYR A 23 -4.07 -6.94 -14.90
CA TYR A 23 -4.71 -8.14 -15.39
C TYR A 23 -4.58 -9.29 -14.39
N HIS A 24 -3.36 -9.57 -13.90
CA HIS A 24 -3.14 -10.62 -12.91
C HIS A 24 -3.84 -10.31 -11.57
N ALA A 25 -3.80 -9.06 -11.10
CA ALA A 25 -4.49 -8.65 -9.89
C ALA A 25 -6.01 -8.93 -9.99
N ARG A 26 -6.65 -8.55 -11.11
CA ARG A 26 -8.08 -8.85 -11.35
C ARG A 26 -8.34 -10.35 -11.42
N LYS A 27 -7.48 -11.11 -12.09
CA LYS A 27 -7.57 -12.58 -12.18
C LYS A 27 -7.46 -13.25 -10.80
N ALA A 28 -6.70 -12.65 -9.89
CA ALA A 28 -6.59 -13.06 -8.48
C ALA A 28 -7.78 -12.60 -7.61
N GLY A 29 -8.81 -11.97 -8.19
CA GLY A 29 -9.99 -11.51 -7.46
C GLY A 29 -9.86 -10.12 -6.83
N LEU A 30 -8.80 -9.36 -7.15
CA LEU A 30 -8.64 -7.98 -6.69
C LEU A 30 -9.49 -7.02 -7.53
N SER A 31 -10.80 -7.17 -7.45
CA SER A 31 -11.80 -6.38 -8.16
C SER A 31 -12.96 -5.99 -7.22
N GLY A 32 -13.76 -5.00 -7.63
CA GLY A 32 -14.89 -4.51 -6.83
C GLY A 32 -14.48 -4.09 -5.41
N VAL A 33 -15.14 -4.67 -4.41
CA VAL A 33 -14.88 -4.41 -2.99
C VAL A 33 -13.45 -4.77 -2.58
N LYS A 34 -12.88 -5.84 -3.14
CA LYS A 34 -11.49 -6.29 -2.88
C LYS A 34 -10.49 -5.66 -3.85
N SER A 35 -10.76 -4.45 -4.36
CA SER A 35 -9.87 -3.76 -5.31
C SER A 35 -8.48 -3.47 -4.71
N PRO A 36 -7.47 -3.10 -5.55
CA PRO A 36 -6.16 -2.69 -5.05
C PRO A 36 -6.17 -1.57 -4.00
N HIS A 37 -7.22 -0.74 -3.97
CA HIS A 37 -7.36 0.28 -2.93
C HIS A 37 -7.69 -0.34 -1.57
N SER A 38 -8.53 -1.37 -1.52
CA SER A 38 -8.81 -2.12 -0.28
C SER A 38 -7.55 -2.77 0.31
N MET A 39 -6.61 -3.18 -0.53
CA MET A 39 -5.31 -3.68 -0.06
C MET A 39 -4.49 -2.60 0.61
N ARG A 40 -4.56 -1.33 0.15
CA ARG A 40 -3.88 -0.22 0.83
C ARG A 40 -4.47 0.04 2.21
N TYR A 41 -5.79 -0.09 2.38
CA TYR A 41 -6.43 -0.06 3.70
C TYR A 41 -5.92 -1.18 4.61
N HIS A 42 -5.98 -2.42 4.13
CA HIS A 42 -5.52 -3.57 4.91
C HIS A 42 -4.04 -3.44 5.30
N PHE A 43 -3.18 -3.07 4.34
CA PHE A 43 -1.77 -2.81 4.57
C PHE A 43 -1.55 -1.74 5.64
N SER A 44 -2.26 -0.61 5.55
CA SER A 44 -2.12 0.49 6.52
C SER A 44 -2.48 0.04 7.94
N GLN A 45 -3.52 -0.78 8.10
CA GLN A 45 -3.93 -1.33 9.39
C GLN A 45 -2.90 -2.31 9.97
N GLU A 46 -2.36 -3.22 9.16
CA GLU A 46 -1.28 -4.12 9.55
C GLU A 46 0.00 -3.34 9.92
N ALA A 47 0.38 -2.36 9.11
CA ALA A 47 1.54 -1.51 9.38
C ALA A 47 1.40 -0.73 10.69
N ARG A 48 0.20 -0.19 10.99
CA ARG A 48 -0.08 0.44 12.29
C ARG A 48 0.10 -0.55 13.45
N ARG A 49 -0.44 -1.77 13.34
CA ARG A 49 -0.26 -2.83 14.36
C ARG A 49 1.21 -3.15 14.57
N PHE A 50 1.96 -3.32 13.49
CA PHE A 50 3.40 -3.59 13.52
C PHE A 50 4.17 -2.46 14.22
N TYR A 51 4.02 -1.21 13.79
CA TYR A 51 4.76 -0.10 14.38
C TYR A 51 4.36 0.16 15.84
N ARG A 52 3.08 0.02 16.19
CA ARG A 52 2.62 0.10 17.60
C ARG A 52 3.26 -0.97 18.47
N LYS A 53 3.34 -2.23 17.99
CA LYS A 53 4.04 -3.31 18.70
C LYS A 53 5.53 -3.03 18.91
N ASN A 54 6.14 -2.24 18.03
CA ASN A 54 7.53 -1.81 18.13
C ASN A 54 7.73 -0.51 18.94
N GLY A 55 6.70 -0.02 19.64
CA GLY A 55 6.81 1.10 20.59
C GLY A 55 6.74 2.50 19.95
N TYR A 56 6.31 2.62 18.70
CA TYR A 56 6.19 3.91 18.02
C TYR A 56 4.98 4.71 18.53
N GLY A 57 5.12 6.04 18.59
CA GLY A 57 4.01 6.94 18.87
C GLY A 57 3.07 7.10 17.67
N GLU A 58 1.80 7.45 17.89
CA GLU A 58 0.79 7.56 16.82
C GLU A 58 1.22 8.50 15.67
N SER A 59 1.82 9.66 15.99
CA SER A 59 2.32 10.59 14.97
C SER A 59 3.39 9.99 14.09
N GLU A 60 4.33 9.25 14.68
CA GLU A 60 5.40 8.54 13.98
C GLU A 60 4.83 7.40 13.13
N ILE A 61 3.86 6.64 13.67
CA ILE A 61 3.17 5.58 12.93
C ILE A 61 2.54 6.13 11.66
N TYR A 62 1.79 7.23 11.75
CA TYR A 62 1.15 7.81 10.56
C TYR A 62 2.16 8.34 9.54
N ALA A 63 3.28 8.92 10.00
CA ALA A 63 4.37 9.33 9.12
C ALA A 63 5.03 8.11 8.42
N ARG A 64 5.24 7.00 9.14
CA ARG A 64 5.81 5.77 8.59
C ARG A 64 4.89 5.11 7.58
N VAL A 65 3.62 4.92 7.91
CA VAL A 65 2.63 4.39 6.97
C VAL A 65 2.49 5.29 5.73
N SER A 66 2.61 6.61 5.90
CA SER A 66 2.65 7.55 4.78
C SER A 66 3.85 7.31 3.85
N MET A 67 5.05 7.10 4.41
CA MET A 67 6.23 6.75 3.61
C MET A 67 6.08 5.39 2.92
N ASP A 68 5.56 4.37 3.61
CA ASP A 68 5.37 3.04 3.05
C ASP A 68 4.37 3.02 1.87
N LEU A 69 3.36 3.90 1.91
CA LEU A 69 2.42 4.11 0.81
C LEU A 69 2.99 4.96 -0.34
N GLY A 70 4.21 5.50 -0.18
CA GLY A 70 4.87 6.36 -1.17
C GLY A 70 4.38 7.81 -1.16
N HIS A 71 3.84 8.30 -0.04
CA HIS A 71 3.32 9.67 0.11
C HIS A 71 4.33 10.66 0.72
N GLY A 72 5.50 10.19 1.17
CA GLY A 72 6.44 10.94 2.01
C GLY A 72 5.99 11.01 3.48
N ASP A 73 6.80 11.62 4.35
CA ASP A 73 6.56 11.72 5.80
C ASP A 73 5.54 12.82 6.18
N GLY A 74 5.44 13.89 5.38
CA GLY A 74 4.56 15.04 5.63
C GLY A 74 3.04 14.80 5.51
N ARG A 75 2.58 13.57 5.21
CA ARG A 75 1.16 13.27 4.98
C ARG A 75 0.51 12.39 6.04
N GLY A 76 1.10 12.31 7.24
CA GLY A 76 0.53 11.54 8.37
C GLY A 76 -0.92 11.90 8.71
N ARG A 77 -1.29 13.20 8.74
CA ARG A 77 -2.69 13.61 8.98
C ARG A 77 -3.65 13.09 7.92
N TYR A 78 -3.26 13.16 6.65
CA TYR A 78 -4.05 12.64 5.54
C TYR A 78 -4.21 11.11 5.65
N VAL A 79 -3.12 10.41 5.99
CA VAL A 79 -3.14 8.96 6.19
C VAL A 79 -4.10 8.56 7.31
N LYS A 80 -4.05 9.25 8.47
CA LYS A 80 -5.03 9.07 9.56
C LYS A 80 -6.46 9.18 9.06
N GLN A 81 -6.77 10.23 8.31
CA GLN A 81 -8.13 10.51 7.83
C GLN A 81 -8.61 9.55 6.75
N VAL A 82 -7.73 9.10 5.86
CA VAL A 82 -8.14 8.27 4.73
C VAL A 82 -8.15 6.80 5.09
N TYR A 83 -7.12 6.32 5.80
CA TYR A 83 -6.91 4.88 6.03
C TYR A 83 -7.37 4.39 7.41
N PHE A 84 -7.60 5.30 8.35
CA PHE A 84 -7.93 4.95 9.75
C PHE A 84 -9.21 5.62 10.27
N ASN A 85 -9.95 6.36 9.44
CA ASN A 85 -11.23 6.94 9.84
C ASN A 85 -12.30 5.85 9.88
N GLY A 86 -12.67 5.44 11.10
CA GLY A 86 -13.57 4.31 11.38
C GLY A 86 -12.91 3.11 12.05
N SER A 87 -11.57 3.09 12.21
CA SER A 87 -10.90 2.17 13.14
C SER A 87 -10.83 2.82 14.51
N ASP A 88 -11.99 2.95 15.16
CA ASP A 88 -12.04 3.31 16.58
C ASP A 88 -11.32 2.24 17.38
N GLU A 89 -10.55 2.72 18.36
CA GLU A 89 -10.00 1.91 19.42
C GLU A 89 -11.18 1.34 20.22
N SER A 90 -11.52 0.07 19.96
CA SER A 90 -12.27 -0.77 20.90
C SER A 90 -11.31 -1.57 21.75
#